data_AF-A0A4V1YA11-F1
#
_entry.id   AF-A0A4V1YA11-F1
#
_cell.length_a   1.000
_cell.length_b   1.000
_cell.length_c   1.000
_cell.angle_alpha   90.00
_cell.angle_beta   90.00
_cell.angle_gamma   90.00
#
_symmetry.space_group_name_H-M   'P 1'
#
loop_
_entity.id
_entity.type
_entity.pdbx_description
1 polymer ?
#
loop_
_entity_poly.entity_id
_entity_poly.type
_entity_poly.pdbx_seq_one_letter_code
_entity_poly.pdbx_strand_id
1 'polypeptide(L)'
;ARVFGDARVFGNARVSGNARVFGDAQVSGDARVSGDKDYAYAHGFGSCNRTTTFFRLKDGDVGVRCGCFYGTLAQFRDKVCETHGETKKAQEYLMLADLMEIRFKN
;
A
#
# COMPACT_ATOMS: atom_id res chain seq x y z
N ALA A 1 -10.97 -14.60 -6.67
CA ALA A 1 -10.13 -13.93 -5.67
C ALA A 1 -10.03 -14.80 -4.41
N ARG A 2 -8.88 -14.78 -3.72
CA ARG A 2 -8.66 -15.50 -2.46
C ARG A 2 -7.97 -14.56 -1.46
N VAL A 3 -8.36 -14.60 -0.19
CA VAL A 3 -7.74 -13.84 0.90
C VAL A 3 -7.25 -14.83 1.95
N PHE A 4 -6.01 -14.68 2.40
CA PHE A 4 -5.37 -15.62 3.33
C PHE A 4 -4.53 -14.89 4.38
N GLY A 5 -4.28 -15.55 5.51
CA GLY A 5 -3.56 -14.96 6.64
C GLY A 5 -4.42 -13.90 7.34
N ASP A 6 -3.77 -12.88 7.90
CA ASP A 6 -4.41 -11.75 8.58
C ASP A 6 -4.83 -10.62 7.63
N ALA A 7 -4.88 -10.91 6.33
CA ALA A 7 -5.18 -9.94 5.29
C ALA A 7 -6.62 -9.44 5.41
N ARG A 8 -6.80 -8.13 5.27
CA ARG A 8 -8.11 -7.48 5.40
C ARG A 8 -8.47 -6.76 4.11
N VAL A 9 -9.67 -7.04 3.61
CA VAL A 9 -10.28 -6.32 2.49
C VAL A 9 -11.57 -5.69 2.99
N PHE A 10 -11.71 -4.36 2.91
CA PHE A 10 -12.87 -3.65 3.44
C PHE A 10 -13.21 -2.36 2.67
N GLY A 11 -14.39 -1.80 2.92
CA GLY A 11 -14.91 -0.63 2.18
C GLY A 11 -15.37 -0.97 0.76
N ASN A 12 -15.23 -0.03 -0.18
CA ASN A 12 -15.66 -0.18 -1.58
C ASN A 12 -14.63 -0.91 -2.47
N ALA A 13 -13.76 -1.72 -1.84
CA ALA A 13 -12.63 -2.36 -2.50
C ALA A 13 -13.11 -3.50 -3.38
N ARG A 14 -12.73 -3.47 -4.66
CA ARG A 14 -13.11 -4.52 -5.62
C ARG A 14 -11.95 -5.47 -5.85
N VAL A 15 -12.03 -6.65 -5.24
CA VAL A 15 -11.08 -7.74 -5.46
C VAL A 15 -11.73 -8.81 -6.32
N SER A 16 -11.14 -9.11 -7.49
CA SER A 16 -11.77 -9.97 -8.50
C SER A 16 -10.74 -10.81 -9.27
N GLY A 17 -11.20 -11.70 -10.16
CA GLY A 17 -10.32 -12.53 -10.98
C GLY A 17 -9.41 -13.46 -10.16
N ASN A 18 -8.15 -13.55 -10.56
CA ASN A 18 -7.12 -14.40 -9.94
C ASN A 18 -6.40 -13.72 -8.76
N ALA A 19 -6.87 -12.57 -8.28
CA ALA A 19 -6.28 -11.88 -7.14
C ALA A 19 -6.14 -12.78 -5.91
N ARG A 20 -4.94 -12.82 -5.33
CA ARG A 20 -4.69 -13.48 -4.06
C ARG A 20 -4.07 -12.49 -3.10
N VAL A 21 -4.80 -12.11 -2.05
CA VAL A 21 -4.32 -11.19 -1.00
C VAL A 21 -3.84 -12.02 0.19
N PHE A 22 -2.59 -11.85 0.61
CA PHE A 22 -1.95 -12.67 1.63
C PHE A 22 -1.30 -11.82 2.74
N GLY A 23 -0.94 -12.49 3.84
CA GLY A 23 -0.15 -11.92 4.93
C GLY A 23 -0.93 -10.87 5.72
N ASP A 24 -0.29 -9.77 6.09
CA ASP A 24 -0.92 -8.66 6.84
C ASP A 24 -1.45 -7.54 5.91
N ALA A 25 -1.64 -7.85 4.63
CA ALA A 25 -2.02 -6.84 3.64
C ALA A 25 -3.41 -6.27 3.94
N GLN A 26 -3.52 -4.94 3.90
CA GLN A 26 -4.79 -4.24 4.09
C GLN A 26 -5.17 -3.48 2.82
N VAL A 27 -6.18 -3.97 2.11
CA VAL A 27 -6.71 -3.37 0.88
C VAL A 27 -8.06 -2.73 1.17
N SER A 28 -8.23 -1.44 0.86
CA SER A 28 -9.45 -0.73 1.26
C SER A 28 -9.82 0.47 0.37
N GLY A 29 -11.05 0.97 0.58
CA GLY A 29 -11.62 2.11 -0.15
C GLY A 29 -11.78 1.83 -1.64
N ASP A 30 -11.30 2.70 -2.54
CA ASP A 30 -11.50 2.54 -3.99
C ASP A 30 -10.47 1.63 -4.68
N ALA A 31 -9.94 0.65 -3.96
CA ALA A 31 -9.00 -0.31 -4.50
C ALA A 31 -9.61 -1.17 -5.62
N ARG A 32 -8.80 -1.49 -6.63
CA ARG A 32 -9.10 -2.42 -7.71
C ARG A 32 -7.98 -3.44 -7.85
N VAL A 33 -8.16 -4.62 -7.26
CA VAL A 33 -7.16 -5.70 -7.27
C VAL A 33 -7.72 -6.88 -8.06
N SER A 34 -7.12 -7.16 -9.21
CA SER A 34 -7.52 -8.24 -10.12
C SER A 34 -6.49 -9.37 -10.23
N GLY A 35 -5.25 -9.11 -9.82
CA GLY A 35 -4.15 -10.08 -9.77
C GLY A 35 -2.99 -9.63 -8.90
N ASP A 36 -1.95 -10.46 -8.83
CA ASP A 36 -0.79 -10.27 -7.96
C ASP A 36 0.06 -9.02 -8.31
N LYS A 37 -0.16 -8.44 -9.50
CA LYS A 37 0.47 -7.19 -9.91
C LYS A 37 -0.21 -5.92 -9.38
N ASP A 38 -1.45 -6.04 -8.89
CA ASP A 38 -2.27 -4.89 -8.52
C ASP A 38 -2.11 -4.47 -7.05
N TYR A 39 -1.29 -5.20 -6.29
CA TYR A 39 -0.91 -4.81 -4.93
C TYR A 39 0.51 -5.31 -4.60
N ALA A 40 1.11 -4.69 -3.60
CA ALA A 40 2.38 -5.09 -3.00
C ALA A 40 2.39 -4.65 -1.54
N TYR A 41 3.16 -5.31 -0.69
CA TYR A 41 3.33 -4.86 0.68
C TYR A 41 4.78 -5.00 1.13
N ALA A 42 5.20 -4.12 2.04
CA ALA A 42 6.47 -4.16 2.71
C ALA A 42 6.21 -4.32 4.21
N HIS A 43 6.80 -5.33 4.83
CA HIS A 43 6.70 -5.62 6.27
C HIS A 43 8.06 -5.42 6.95
N GLY A 44 8.06 -5.04 8.23
CA GLY A 44 9.30 -4.89 8.99
C GLY A 44 10.02 -3.55 8.82
N PHE A 45 9.35 -2.53 8.28
CA PHE A 45 9.92 -1.20 8.05
C PHE A 45 9.32 -0.14 8.98
N GLY A 46 10.07 0.94 9.23
CA GLY A 46 9.65 2.06 10.07
C GLY A 46 9.70 1.78 11.58
N SER A 47 9.10 2.67 12.39
CA SER A 47 9.27 2.69 13.85
C SER A 47 8.69 1.50 14.62
N CYS A 48 7.83 0.70 14.00
CA CYS A 48 7.10 -0.40 14.65
C CYS A 48 7.02 -1.66 13.79
N ASN A 49 8.02 -1.92 12.94
CA ASN A 49 8.06 -3.07 12.01
C ASN A 49 6.74 -3.23 11.23
N ARG A 50 6.23 -2.09 10.74
CA ARG A 50 4.85 -2.00 10.25
C ARG A 50 4.72 -2.58 8.84
N THR A 51 3.56 -3.16 8.55
CA THR A 51 3.15 -3.50 7.19
C THR A 51 2.60 -2.25 6.48
N THR A 52 3.23 -1.89 5.37
CA THR A 52 2.72 -0.89 4.42
C THR A 52 2.20 -1.61 3.19
N THR A 53 0.91 -1.47 2.88
CA THR A 53 0.28 -2.06 1.69
C THR A 53 0.08 -0.98 0.63
N PHE A 54 0.51 -1.27 -0.59
CA PHE A 54 0.29 -0.47 -1.78
C PHE A 54 -0.65 -1.23 -2.71
N PHE A 55 -1.63 -0.55 -3.30
CA PHE A 55 -2.60 -1.19 -4.20
C PHE A 55 -3.08 -0.21 -5.27
N ARG A 56 -3.49 -0.75 -6.42
CA ARG A 56 -4.04 0.04 -7.52
C ARG A 56 -5.44 0.55 -7.17
N LEU A 57 -5.69 1.83 -7.42
CA LEU A 57 -7.00 2.47 -7.31
C LEU A 57 -7.77 2.37 -8.64
N LYS A 58 -9.08 2.63 -8.60
CA LYS A 58 -9.96 2.58 -9.78
C LYS A 58 -9.57 3.57 -10.88
N ASP A 59 -9.03 4.73 -10.51
CA ASP A 59 -8.56 5.81 -11.40
C ASP A 59 -7.17 5.54 -12.00
N GLY A 60 -6.50 4.47 -11.57
CA GLY A 60 -5.15 4.10 -12.00
C GLY A 60 -4.03 4.63 -11.11
N ASP A 61 -4.34 5.43 -10.08
CA ASP A 61 -3.34 5.87 -9.11
C ASP A 61 -3.03 4.76 -8.09
N VAL A 62 -2.04 5.02 -7.23
CA VAL A 62 -1.57 4.09 -6.20
C VAL A 62 -2.10 4.53 -4.84
N GLY A 63 -2.91 3.67 -4.24
CA GLY A 63 -3.36 3.79 -2.85
C GLY A 63 -2.35 3.17 -1.89
N VAL A 64 -2.22 3.78 -0.71
CA VAL A 64 -1.31 3.34 0.35
C VAL A 64 -2.07 3.19 1.66
N ARG A 65 -1.86 2.07 2.33
CA ARG A 65 -2.31 1.80 3.70
C ARG A 65 -1.09 1.56 4.58
N CYS A 66 -0.85 2.46 5.52
CA CYS A 66 0.27 2.38 6.46
C CYS A 66 -0.23 2.63 7.90
N GLY A 67 -0.70 1.56 8.56
CA GLY A 67 -1.34 1.66 9.87
C GLY A 67 -2.58 2.56 9.83
N CYS A 68 -2.57 3.69 10.55
CA CYS A 68 -3.69 4.63 10.56
C CYS A 68 -3.81 5.43 9.26
N PHE A 69 -2.72 5.55 8.48
CA PHE A 69 -2.73 6.31 7.24
C PHE A 69 -3.48 5.54 6.14
N TYR A 70 -4.36 6.24 5.43
CA TYR A 70 -4.96 5.82 4.16
C TYR A 70 -4.98 7.02 3.23
N GLY A 71 -4.46 6.86 2.02
CA GLY A 71 -4.41 7.93 1.02
C GLY A 71 -3.70 7.50 -0.25
N THR A 72 -3.48 8.44 -1.16
CA THR A 72 -2.69 8.23 -2.39
C THR A 72 -1.19 8.17 -2.08
N LEU A 73 -0.40 7.71 -3.04
CA LEU A 73 1.05 7.68 -2.94
C LEU A 73 1.66 9.08 -2.77
N ALA A 74 1.06 10.10 -3.40
CA ALA A 74 1.44 11.49 -3.22
C ALA A 74 1.20 11.94 -1.76
N GLN A 75 -0.02 11.73 -1.25
CA GLN A 75 -0.36 12.06 0.14
C GLN A 75 0.50 11.31 1.15
N PHE A 76 0.90 10.08 0.82
CA PHE A 76 1.80 9.29 1.65
C PHE A 76 3.18 9.94 1.78
N ARG A 77 3.76 10.43 0.67
CA ARG A 77 5.04 11.15 0.68
C ARG A 77 4.96 12.41 1.53
N ASP A 78 3.92 13.22 1.34
CA ASP A 78 3.70 14.44 2.11
C ASP A 78 3.63 14.13 3.62
N LYS A 79 2.85 13.10 3.99
CA LYS A 79 2.68 12.70 5.39
C LYS A 79 3.98 12.16 6.00
N VAL A 80 4.79 11.44 5.23
CA VAL A 80 6.10 10.94 5.67
C VAL A 80 7.03 12.12 5.95
N CYS A 81 7.11 13.10 5.06
CA CYS A 81 7.90 14.31 5.26
C CYS A 81 7.44 15.10 6.49
N GLU A 82 6.12 15.28 6.67
CA GLU A 82 5.54 15.99 7.82
C GLU A 82 5.84 15.29 9.16
N THR A 83 5.73 13.95 9.19
CA THR A 83 5.80 13.18 10.44
C THR A 83 7.24 12.84 10.84
N HIS A 84 8.11 12.59 9.85
CA HIS A 84 9.42 11.99 10.08
C HIS A 84 10.59 12.89 9.64
N GLY A 85 10.35 14.01 8.95
CA GLY A 85 11.38 14.95 8.51
C GLY A 85 12.54 14.24 7.78
N GLU A 86 13.77 14.65 8.07
CA GLU A 86 15.00 14.08 7.48
C GLU A 86 15.57 12.93 8.33
N THR A 87 14.75 11.92 8.61
CA THR A 87 15.20 10.74 9.34
C THR A 87 15.43 9.54 8.41
N LYS A 88 16.26 8.57 8.84
CA LYS A 88 16.43 7.29 8.15
C LYS A 88 15.09 6.59 7.85
N LYS A 89 14.12 6.71 8.77
CA LYS A 89 12.77 6.13 8.60
C LYS A 89 12.00 6.80 7.45
N ALA A 90 12.12 8.12 7.32
CA ALA A 90 11.52 8.84 6.20
C ALA A 90 12.13 8.37 4.88
N GLN A 91 13.46 8.26 4.82
CA GLN A 91 14.17 7.75 3.64
C GLN A 91 13.69 6.35 3.24
N GLU A 92 13.57 5.42 4.19
CA GLU A 92 13.04 4.07 3.92
C GLU A 92 11.63 4.10 3.32
N TYR A 93 10.72 4.92 3.88
CA TYR A 93 9.36 5.04 3.35
C TYR A 93 9.31 5.70 1.96
N LEU A 94 10.15 6.70 1.72
CA LEU A 94 10.23 7.37 0.42
C LEU A 94 10.80 6.42 -0.65
N MET A 95 11.84 5.64 -0.33
CA MET A 95 12.38 4.63 -1.25
C MET A 95 11.35 3.55 -1.60
N LEU A 96 10.54 3.12 -0.62
CA LEU A 96 9.41 2.23 -0.88
C LEU A 96 8.38 2.90 -1.80
N ALA A 97 8.04 4.17 -1.56
CA ALA A 97 7.11 4.90 -2.41
C ALA A 97 7.61 5.01 -3.86
N ASP A 98 8.89 5.31 -4.06
CA ASP A 98 9.52 5.42 -5.37
C ASP A 98 9.52 4.07 -6.12
N LEU A 99 9.86 2.98 -5.43
CA LEU A 99 9.76 1.64 -6.00
C LEU A 99 8.32 1.32 -6.44
N MET A 100 7.32 1.70 -5.64
CA MET A 100 5.92 1.45 -5.95
C MET A 100 5.43 2.32 -7.11
N GLU A 101 5.90 3.57 -7.22
CA GLU A 101 5.63 4.41 -8.38
C GLU A 101 6.13 3.74 -9.68
N ILE A 102 7.38 3.27 -9.69
CA ILE A 102 7.96 2.54 -10.82
C ILE A 102 7.16 1.27 -11.13
N ARG A 103 6.76 0.52 -10.11
CA ARG A 103 6.04 -0.75 -10.26
C ARG A 103 4.63 -0.58 -10.82
N PHE A 104 3.90 0.45 -10.38
CA PHE A 104 2.47 0.57 -10.70
C PHE A 104 2.17 1.49 -11.89
N LYS A 105 3.02 2.48 -12.17
CA LYS A 105 2.83 3.45 -13.25
C LYS A 105 3.52 3.09 -14.57
N ASN A 106 4.24 1.96 -14.63
CA ASN A 106 4.75 1.36 -15.88
C ASN A 106 3.78 0.32 -16.46
#